data_AF-A0A9P0GHD8-F1
#
_entry.id   AF-A0A9P0GHD8-F1
#
_cell.length_a   1.000
_cell.length_b   1.000
_cell.length_c   1.000
_cell.angle_alpha   90.00
_cell.angle_beta   90.00
_cell.angle_gamma   90.00
#
_symmetry.space_group_name_H-M   'P 1'
#
loop_
_entity.id
_entity.type
_entity.pdbx_description
1 polymer ?
#
loop_
_entity_poly.entity_id
_entity_poly.type
_entity_poly.pdbx_seq_one_letter_code
_entity_poly.pdbx_strand_id
1 'polypeptide(L)'
;MGDIVKCEEEPQSRPFFKSVRNYFREYCNCTSIHGFRYFGEKRTIFERVWWFLIFSITLATCIFCIREVYQKWLRSPVIVSFATKETPTYSIPFPAVTICPESKSVQALYSHTGMLRKVIDGVNITDDERNVLDYMGLICDKNRNMEYSNKYTFTEEVYEHFQKVNFGNDPFQSCEYMGDIFDCSRLFKPIITDEGICYTFNMLDRSEIFRNDM
;
A
#
# COMPACT_ATOMS: atom_id res chain seq x y z
N MET A 1 -34.19 43.63 -33.96
CA MET A 1 -34.65 43.96 -32.60
C MET A 1 -35.37 42.71 -32.09
N GLY A 2 -34.69 41.81 -31.40
CA GLY A 2 -35.28 40.56 -30.92
C GLY A 2 -35.95 40.80 -29.57
N ASP A 3 -37.24 40.52 -29.48
CA ASP A 3 -38.01 40.70 -28.25
C ASP A 3 -37.40 39.86 -27.12
N ILE A 4 -37.00 40.52 -26.03
CA ILE A 4 -36.59 39.88 -24.78
C ILE A 4 -37.85 39.29 -24.16
N VAL A 5 -37.96 37.95 -24.19
CA VAL A 5 -39.03 37.24 -23.49
C VAL A 5 -38.81 37.43 -21.99
N LYS A 6 -39.65 38.25 -21.35
CA LYS A 6 -39.77 38.31 -19.89
C LYS A 6 -40.39 36.98 -19.40
N CYS A 7 -39.62 36.19 -18.65
CA CYS A 7 -40.12 35.00 -17.95
C CYS A 7 -40.71 35.49 -16.62
N GLU A 8 -42.00 35.85 -16.60
CA GLU A 8 -42.72 36.42 -15.45
C GLU A 8 -43.86 35.44 -15.06
N GLU A 9 -44.02 35.15 -13.77
CA GLU A 9 -45.01 34.17 -13.27
C GLU A 9 -46.45 34.74 -13.34
N GLU A 10 -47.31 34.21 -14.21
CA GLU A 10 -48.76 34.49 -14.18
C GLU A 10 -49.55 33.37 -13.46
N PRO A 11 -50.27 33.65 -12.36
CA PRO A 11 -51.15 32.67 -11.74
C PRO A 11 -52.51 32.69 -12.44
N GLN A 12 -52.82 31.69 -13.27
CA GLN A 12 -54.18 31.46 -13.75
C GLN A 12 -54.56 29.97 -13.72
N SER A 13 -55.70 29.67 -13.09
CA SER A 13 -56.35 28.35 -13.11
C SER A 13 -56.81 28.01 -14.53
N ARG A 14 -55.99 27.23 -15.23
CA ARG A 14 -56.23 26.76 -16.60
C ARG A 14 -56.31 25.23 -16.59
N PRO A 15 -57.03 24.58 -17.54
CA PRO A 15 -57.08 23.12 -17.62
C PRO A 15 -55.67 22.52 -17.72
N PHE A 16 -55.42 21.42 -17.00
CA PHE A 16 -54.09 20.84 -16.76
C PHE A 16 -53.20 20.76 -18.02
N PHE A 17 -53.73 20.23 -19.13
CA PHE A 17 -52.99 20.12 -20.40
C PHE A 17 -52.57 21.46 -21.01
N LYS A 18 -53.42 22.50 -20.90
CA LYS A 18 -53.11 23.84 -21.40
C LYS A 18 -52.04 24.49 -20.51
N SER A 19 -52.08 24.19 -19.21
CA SER A 19 -51.08 24.62 -18.23
C SER A 19 -49.71 24.00 -18.53
N VAL A 20 -49.64 22.66 -18.65
CA VAL A 20 -48.40 21.93 -18.97
C VAL A 20 -47.78 22.39 -20.29
N ARG A 21 -48.60 22.59 -21.33
CA ARG A 21 -48.11 23.09 -22.62
C ARG A 21 -47.50 24.48 -22.53
N ASN A 22 -48.10 25.36 -21.72
CA ASN A 22 -47.58 26.71 -21.53
C ASN A 22 -46.27 26.69 -20.76
N TYR A 23 -46.20 25.95 -19.65
CA TYR A 23 -44.97 25.77 -18.88
C TYR A 23 -43.84 25.14 -19.71
N PHE A 24 -44.14 24.12 -20.52
CA PHE A 24 -43.15 23.51 -21.40
C PHE A 24 -42.60 24.52 -22.42
N ARG A 25 -43.47 25.37 -22.98
CA ARG A 25 -43.08 26.38 -23.97
C ARG A 25 -42.26 27.50 -23.34
N GLU A 26 -42.63 27.92 -22.14
CA GLU A 26 -41.88 28.88 -21.34
C GLU A 26 -40.51 28.33 -20.97
N TYR A 27 -40.45 27.09 -20.47
CA TYR A 27 -39.21 26.37 -20.19
C TYR A 27 -38.30 26.29 -21.42
N CYS A 28 -38.85 25.90 -22.57
CA CYS A 28 -38.09 25.84 -23.82
C CYS A 28 -37.50 27.19 -24.23
N ASN A 29 -38.19 28.30 -23.93
CA ASN A 29 -37.72 29.65 -24.29
C ASN A 29 -36.71 30.22 -23.28
N CYS A 30 -36.81 29.85 -22.01
CA CYS A 30 -35.98 30.40 -20.92
C CYS A 30 -34.81 29.48 -20.52
N THR A 31 -34.76 28.22 -20.98
CA THR A 31 -33.67 27.29 -20.65
C THR A 31 -32.35 27.64 -21.33
N SER A 32 -31.24 27.37 -20.65
CA SER A 32 -29.89 27.44 -21.22
C SER A 32 -29.51 26.18 -22.03
N ILE A 33 -30.37 25.15 -22.05
CA ILE A 33 -30.15 23.93 -22.83
C ILE A 33 -30.20 24.27 -24.31
N HIS A 34 -29.07 24.14 -24.98
CA HIS A 34 -28.95 24.35 -26.41
C HIS A 34 -29.91 23.42 -27.17
N GLY A 35 -30.71 23.99 -28.07
CA GLY A 35 -31.63 23.25 -28.93
C GLY A 35 -33.08 23.19 -28.44
N PHE A 36 -33.33 23.33 -27.13
CA PHE A 36 -34.69 23.27 -26.58
C PHE A 36 -35.56 24.45 -27.01
N ARG A 37 -34.96 25.62 -27.24
CA ARG A 37 -35.63 26.79 -27.81
C ARG A 37 -36.33 26.50 -29.14
N TYR A 38 -35.78 25.60 -29.96
CA TYR A 38 -36.38 25.23 -31.24
C TYR A 38 -37.68 24.42 -31.08
N PHE A 39 -37.93 23.82 -29.90
CA PHE A 39 -39.20 23.16 -29.59
C PHE A 39 -40.29 24.15 -29.15
N GLY A 40 -39.91 25.25 -28.48
CA GLY A 40 -40.83 26.28 -27.97
C GLY A 40 -41.27 27.32 -29.01
N GLU A 41 -40.47 27.53 -30.06
CA GLU A 41 -40.78 28.46 -31.15
C GLU A 41 -41.90 27.94 -32.07
N LYS A 42 -42.69 28.85 -32.65
CA LYS A 42 -43.71 28.50 -33.67
C LYS A 42 -42.99 28.20 -34.98
N ARG A 43 -42.70 26.92 -35.23
CA ARG A 43 -42.01 26.41 -36.42
C ARG A 43 -42.81 25.29 -37.08
N THR A 44 -42.41 24.93 -38.30
CA THR A 44 -43.04 23.82 -39.01
C THR A 44 -42.81 22.49 -38.27
N ILE A 45 -43.71 21.53 -38.43
CA ILE A 45 -43.59 20.22 -37.78
C ILE A 45 -42.31 19.50 -38.22
N PHE A 46 -41.92 19.65 -39.50
CA PHE A 46 -40.71 19.07 -40.05
C PHE A 46 -39.44 19.57 -39.34
N GLU A 47 -39.31 20.89 -39.16
CA GLU A 47 -38.16 21.47 -38.45
C GLU A 47 -38.10 21.01 -36.98
N ARG A 48 -39.26 20.88 -36.33
CA ARG A 48 -39.32 20.39 -34.94
C ARG A 48 -38.85 18.94 -34.83
N VAL A 49 -39.27 18.08 -35.75
CA VAL A 49 -38.82 16.68 -35.81
C VAL A 49 -37.32 16.62 -36.08
N TRP A 50 -36.81 17.45 -36.99
CA TRP A 50 -35.39 17.53 -37.29
C TRP A 50 -34.55 17.91 -36.06
N TRP A 51 -34.93 18.98 -35.35
CA TRP A 51 -34.25 19.38 -34.11
C TRP A 51 -34.36 18.33 -33.00
N PHE A 52 -35.48 17.60 -32.95
CA PHE A 52 -35.67 16.52 -31.98
C PHE A 52 -34.73 15.35 -32.25
N LEU A 53 -34.55 14.97 -33.52
CA LEU A 53 -33.60 13.94 -33.92
C LEU A 53 -32.15 14.34 -33.58
N ILE A 54 -31.74 15.57 -33.91
CA ILE A 54 -30.40 16.08 -33.59
C ILE A 54 -30.16 16.08 -32.08
N PHE A 55 -31.12 16.57 -31.30
CA PHE A 55 -31.01 16.58 -29.84
C PHE A 55 -30.86 15.16 -29.28
N SER A 56 -31.67 14.22 -29.79
CA SER A 56 -31.66 12.82 -29.35
C SER A 56 -30.32 12.15 -29.64
N ILE A 57 -29.76 12.37 -30.84
CA ILE A 57 -28.42 11.85 -31.22
C ILE A 57 -27.36 12.45 -30.30
N THR A 58 -27.39 13.77 -30.08
CA THR A 58 -26.42 14.46 -29.22
C THR A 58 -26.47 13.90 -27.80
N LEU A 59 -27.67 13.75 -27.22
CA LEU A 59 -27.85 13.18 -25.90
C LEU A 59 -27.32 11.74 -25.80
N ALA A 60 -27.60 10.90 -26.80
CA ALA A 60 -27.10 9.53 -26.85
C ALA A 60 -25.57 9.47 -26.90
N THR A 61 -24.93 10.32 -27.71
CA THR A 61 -23.46 10.40 -27.78
C THR A 61 -22.85 10.89 -26.47
N CYS A 62 -23.46 11.88 -25.80
CA CYS A 62 -23.01 12.34 -24.49
C CYS A 62 -23.07 11.22 -23.45
N ILE A 63 -24.17 10.47 -23.39
CA ILE A 63 -24.32 9.32 -22.47
C ILE A 63 -23.26 8.26 -22.76
N PHE A 64 -23.01 7.95 -24.03
CA PHE A 64 -21.97 6.99 -24.42
C PHE A 64 -20.57 7.45 -23.97
N CYS A 65 -20.19 8.69 -24.26
CA CYS A 65 -18.89 9.24 -23.85
C CYS A 65 -18.71 9.24 -22.32
N ILE A 66 -19.74 9.63 -21.57
CA ILE A 66 -19.70 9.60 -20.10
C ILE A 66 -19.47 8.17 -19.59
N ARG A 67 -20.15 7.18 -20.19
CA ARG A 67 -19.95 5.77 -19.83
C ARG A 67 -18.52 5.31 -20.09
N GLU A 68 -17.96 5.61 -21.25
CA GLU A 68 -16.58 5.22 -21.59
C GLU A 68 -15.55 5.87 -20.66
N VAL A 69 -15.71 7.17 -20.35
CA VAL A 69 -14.83 7.88 -19.41
C VAL A 69 -14.94 7.28 -18.00
N TYR A 70 -16.16 6.99 -17.55
CA TYR A 70 -16.39 6.36 -16.25
C TYR A 70 -15.79 4.95 -16.17
N GLN A 71 -15.94 4.14 -17.23
CA GLN A 71 -15.32 2.82 -17.32
C GLN A 71 -13.80 2.89 -17.34
N LYS A 72 -13.22 3.87 -18.06
CA LYS A 72 -11.78 4.13 -18.03
C LYS A 72 -11.30 4.47 -16.63
N TRP A 73 -12.04 5.30 -15.91
CA TRP A 73 -11.73 5.66 -14.52
C TRP A 73 -11.77 4.44 -13.58
N LEU A 74 -12.77 3.56 -13.72
CA LEU A 74 -12.86 2.32 -12.94
C LEU A 74 -11.72 1.33 -13.24
N ARG A 75 -11.30 1.23 -14.50
CA ARG A 75 -10.23 0.29 -14.92
C ARG A 75 -8.83 0.79 -14.57
N SER A 76 -8.62 2.11 -14.55
CA SER A 76 -7.31 2.72 -14.37
C SER A 76 -7.39 3.93 -13.44
N PRO A 77 -7.63 3.72 -12.12
CA PRO A 77 -7.81 4.80 -11.16
C PRO A 77 -6.51 5.57 -10.86
N VAL A 78 -5.35 5.06 -11.25
CA VAL A 78 -4.04 5.68 -10.98
C VAL A 78 -3.26 5.84 -12.28
N ILE A 79 -2.84 7.08 -12.58
CA ILE A 79 -1.89 7.38 -13.64
C ILE A 79 -0.50 7.42 -13.01
N VAL A 80 0.38 6.52 -13.44
CA VAL A 80 1.80 6.53 -13.01
C VAL A 80 2.58 7.38 -14.00
N SER A 81 3.38 8.30 -13.48
CA SER A 81 4.34 9.09 -14.28
C SER A 81 5.73 8.95 -13.67
N PHE A 82 6.74 8.80 -14.51
CA PHE A 82 8.13 8.79 -14.07
C PHE A 82 8.63 10.23 -13.92
N ALA A 83 9.41 10.48 -12.87
CA ALA A 83 10.12 11.75 -12.76
C ALA A 83 11.09 11.89 -13.94
N THR A 84 11.03 13.01 -14.65
CA THR A 84 11.87 13.28 -15.83
C THR A 84 13.28 13.77 -15.46
N LYS A 85 13.51 14.07 -14.18
CA LYS A 85 14.80 14.52 -13.66
C LYS A 85 15.46 13.40 -12.87
N GLU A 86 16.66 13.02 -13.28
CA GLU A 86 17.49 12.11 -12.52
C GLU A 86 17.99 12.80 -11.24
N THR A 87 17.81 12.14 -10.10
CA THR A 87 18.47 12.52 -8.85
C THR A 87 19.89 11.99 -8.89
N PRO A 88 20.92 12.84 -8.75
CA PRO A 88 22.29 12.35 -8.74
C PRO A 88 22.51 11.40 -7.55
N THR A 89 23.29 10.34 -7.76
CA THR A 89 23.50 9.27 -6.77
C THR A 89 24.05 9.78 -5.43
N TYR A 90 24.88 10.83 -5.42
CA TYR A 90 25.41 11.46 -4.20
C TYR A 90 24.36 12.19 -3.35
N SER A 91 23.18 12.48 -3.90
CA SER A 91 22.07 13.12 -3.16
C SER A 91 21.12 12.12 -2.53
N ILE A 92 21.28 10.83 -2.83
CA ILE A 92 20.45 9.75 -2.31
C ILE A 92 21.17 9.19 -1.07
N PRO A 93 20.52 9.18 0.11
CA PRO A 93 21.14 8.61 1.30
C PRO A 93 21.41 7.12 1.05
N PHE A 94 22.58 6.64 1.51
CA PHE A 94 22.91 5.22 1.42
C PHE A 94 21.84 4.42 2.19
N PRO A 95 21.38 3.27 1.69
CA PRO A 95 20.32 2.51 2.37
C PRO A 95 20.84 1.86 3.65
N ALA A 96 19.91 1.40 4.50
CA ALA A 96 20.25 0.45 5.54
C ALA A 96 20.58 -0.91 4.90
N VAL A 97 21.68 -1.54 5.30
CA VAL A 97 22.14 -2.83 4.77
C VAL A 97 22.23 -3.83 5.90
N THR A 98 21.40 -4.87 5.85
CA THR A 98 21.40 -5.96 6.83
C THR A 98 22.10 -7.20 6.27
N ILE A 99 23.07 -7.72 7.01
CA ILE A 99 23.85 -8.91 6.66
C ILE A 99 23.60 -9.98 7.73
N CYS A 100 23.19 -11.17 7.31
CA CYS A 100 22.91 -12.31 8.17
C CYS A 100 23.92 -13.43 7.90
N PRO A 101 24.63 -13.94 8.92
CA PRO A 101 25.42 -15.16 8.78
C PRO A 101 24.54 -16.37 8.42
N GLU A 102 25.02 -17.24 7.54
CA GLU A 102 24.33 -18.51 7.24
C GLU A 102 24.34 -19.43 8.47
N SER A 103 25.47 -19.48 9.19
CA SER A 103 25.58 -20.22 10.44
C SER A 103 24.82 -19.52 11.55
N LYS A 104 23.74 -20.14 12.03
CA LYS A 104 22.86 -19.64 13.09
C LYS A 104 23.45 -19.72 14.49
N SER A 105 24.37 -20.66 14.68
CA SER A 105 25.08 -20.88 15.94
C SER A 105 26.50 -21.32 15.70
N VAL A 106 27.38 -21.03 16.65
CA VAL A 106 28.74 -21.58 16.68
C VAL A 106 28.65 -22.99 17.22
N GLN A 107 29.11 -23.98 16.45
CA GLN A 107 29.01 -25.40 16.82
C GLN A 107 29.66 -25.72 18.18
N ALA A 108 30.72 -25.01 18.55
CA ALA A 108 31.40 -25.15 19.84
C ALA A 108 30.55 -24.67 21.04
N LEU A 109 29.65 -23.72 20.81
CA LEU A 109 28.73 -23.18 21.84
C LEU A 109 27.41 -23.93 21.86
N TYR A 110 26.90 -24.30 20.68
CA TYR A 110 25.65 -25.02 20.53
C TYR A 110 25.67 -25.97 19.33
N SER A 111 25.39 -27.25 19.59
CA SER A 111 25.25 -28.29 18.58
C SER A 111 23.78 -28.71 18.46
N HIS A 112 23.07 -28.16 17.48
CA HIS A 112 21.66 -28.48 17.23
C HIS A 112 21.44 -29.98 17.06
N THR A 113 22.25 -30.64 16.20
CA THR A 113 22.17 -32.10 15.98
C THR A 113 22.45 -32.90 17.25
N GLY A 114 23.41 -32.47 18.07
CA GLY A 114 23.72 -33.14 19.34
C GLY A 114 22.56 -33.06 20.33
N MET A 115 21.94 -31.89 20.44
CA MET A 115 20.76 -31.68 21.28
C MET A 115 19.56 -32.48 20.80
N LEU A 116 19.32 -32.49 19.50
CA LEU A 116 18.26 -33.27 18.88
C LEU A 116 18.41 -34.78 19.18
N ARG A 117 19.64 -35.28 19.13
CA ARG A 117 19.93 -36.69 19.41
C ARG A 117 19.69 -37.06 20.87
N LYS A 118 20.04 -36.19 21.83
CA LYS A 118 19.69 -36.40 23.25
C LYS A 118 18.18 -36.57 23.45
N VAL A 119 17.37 -35.75 22.77
CA VAL A 119 15.90 -35.83 22.84
C VAL A 119 15.38 -37.13 22.24
N ILE A 120 15.88 -37.51 21.06
CA ILE A 120 15.49 -38.77 20.39
C ILE A 120 15.86 -39.99 21.23
N ASP A 121 17.05 -39.97 21.85
CA ASP A 121 17.58 -41.08 22.66
C ASP A 121 16.92 -41.15 24.06
N GLY A 122 15.98 -40.24 24.38
CA GLY A 122 15.30 -40.20 25.67
C GLY A 122 16.20 -39.79 26.84
N VAL A 123 17.32 -39.12 26.56
CA VAL A 123 18.23 -38.60 27.58
C VAL A 123 17.58 -37.42 28.28
N ASN A 124 17.66 -37.40 29.62
CA ASN A 124 17.13 -36.28 30.39
C ASN A 124 17.92 -35.00 30.07
N ILE A 125 17.21 -33.96 29.63
CA ILE A 125 17.76 -32.64 29.32
C ILE A 125 17.33 -31.64 30.40
N THR A 126 18.18 -30.66 30.66
CA THR A 126 17.84 -29.54 31.56
C THR A 126 16.78 -28.62 30.96
N ASP A 127 16.11 -27.83 31.79
CA ASP A 127 15.14 -26.84 31.32
C ASP A 127 15.79 -25.78 30.42
N ASP A 128 17.02 -25.37 30.72
CA ASP A 128 17.80 -24.44 29.89
C ASP A 128 18.12 -25.03 28.51
N GLU A 129 18.60 -26.28 28.47
CA GLU A 129 18.84 -27.01 27.22
C GLU A 129 17.58 -27.14 26.37
N ARG A 130 16.42 -27.37 27.01
CA ARG A 130 15.12 -27.42 26.35
C ARG A 130 14.74 -26.06 25.77
N ASN A 131 14.86 -24.98 26.54
CA ASN A 131 14.56 -23.62 26.08
C ASN A 131 15.46 -23.21 24.89
N VAL A 132 16.77 -23.49 24.96
CA VAL A 132 17.71 -23.21 23.85
C VAL A 132 17.31 -23.99 22.59
N LEU A 133 16.93 -25.26 22.73
CA LEU A 133 16.47 -26.08 21.61
C LEU A 133 15.19 -25.54 20.98
N ASP A 134 14.22 -25.12 21.80
CA ASP A 134 12.97 -24.51 21.33
C ASP A 134 13.24 -23.19 20.59
N TYR A 135 14.11 -22.32 21.11
CA TYR A 135 14.49 -21.06 20.42
C TYR A 135 15.25 -21.32 19.12
N MET A 136 16.15 -22.30 19.11
CA MET A 136 16.92 -22.68 17.92
C MET A 136 16.05 -23.30 16.83
N GLY A 137 14.98 -24.00 17.22
CA GLY A 137 13.97 -24.51 16.30
C GLY A 137 13.19 -23.44 15.53
N LEU A 138 13.24 -22.17 15.96
CA LEU A 138 12.61 -21.05 15.24
C LEU A 138 13.42 -20.61 14.02
N ILE A 139 14.75 -20.67 14.11
CA ILE A 139 15.68 -20.15 13.10
C ILE A 139 16.33 -21.26 12.26
N CYS A 140 16.28 -22.51 12.74
CA CYS A 140 16.76 -23.68 12.00
C CYS A 140 15.56 -24.42 11.38
N ASP A 141 15.51 -24.52 10.05
CA ASP A 141 14.37 -25.14 9.35
C ASP A 141 14.22 -26.66 9.64
N LYS A 142 12.97 -27.10 9.55
CA LYS A 142 12.26 -28.15 10.28
C LYS A 142 12.77 -29.57 10.13
N ASN A 143 12.95 -30.22 11.28
CA ASN A 143 12.52 -31.61 11.42
C ASN A 143 11.02 -31.60 11.82
N ARG A 144 10.11 -31.77 10.84
CA ARG A 144 8.63 -31.71 11.02
C ARG A 144 8.07 -32.70 12.05
N ASN A 145 8.87 -33.66 12.48
CA ASN A 145 8.48 -34.73 13.38
C ASN A 145 8.80 -34.43 14.85
N MET A 146 9.37 -33.26 15.16
CA MET A 146 9.67 -32.89 16.54
C MET A 146 8.65 -31.86 17.03
N GLU A 147 7.88 -32.26 18.04
CA GLU A 147 6.97 -31.40 18.75
C GLU A 147 7.81 -30.52 19.70
N TYR A 148 8.31 -29.40 19.16
CA TYR A 148 8.90 -28.34 19.98
C TYR A 148 7.84 -27.84 20.98
N SER A 149 8.27 -27.39 22.16
CA SER A 149 7.31 -26.95 23.18
C SER A 149 6.45 -25.82 22.62
N ASN A 150 5.12 -25.92 22.80
CA ASN A 150 4.11 -24.95 22.36
C ASN A 150 4.19 -23.60 23.12
N LYS A 151 5.39 -23.09 23.42
CA LYS A 151 5.59 -21.74 23.93
C LYS A 151 5.56 -20.76 22.77
N TYR A 152 4.35 -20.28 22.46
CA TYR A 152 4.12 -19.21 21.48
C TYR A 152 4.52 -17.81 21.99
N THR A 153 4.90 -17.71 23.26
CA THR A 153 5.23 -16.44 23.92
C THR A 153 6.72 -16.39 24.22
N PHE A 154 7.41 -15.50 23.50
CA PHE A 154 8.84 -15.28 23.63
C PHE A 154 9.09 -14.00 24.44
N THR A 155 9.86 -14.14 25.52
CA THR A 155 10.32 -13.05 26.39
C THR A 155 11.61 -12.44 25.82
N GLU A 156 12.04 -11.28 26.35
CA GLU A 156 13.34 -10.64 26.01
C GLU A 156 14.53 -11.61 26.16
N GLU A 157 14.36 -12.68 26.94
CA GLU A 157 15.30 -13.78 27.16
C GLU A 157 15.74 -14.49 25.85
N VAL A 158 14.93 -14.46 24.79
CA VAL A 158 15.30 -15.05 23.49
C VAL A 158 16.54 -14.39 22.91
N TYR A 159 16.64 -13.06 23.05
CA TYR A 159 17.79 -12.32 22.58
C TYR A 159 19.07 -12.75 23.30
N GLU A 160 19.01 -12.85 24.63
CA GLU A 160 20.14 -13.30 25.45
C GLU A 160 20.59 -14.71 25.06
N HIS A 161 19.65 -15.61 24.75
CA HIS A 161 19.97 -16.96 24.31
C HIS A 161 20.65 -16.98 22.95
N PHE A 162 20.15 -16.22 21.97
CA PHE A 162 20.81 -16.12 20.67
C PHE A 162 22.19 -15.48 20.76
N GLN A 163 22.40 -14.53 21.67
CA GLN A 163 23.73 -13.96 21.88
C GLN A 163 24.74 -14.99 22.41
N LYS A 164 24.32 -15.86 23.34
CA LYS A 164 25.20 -16.88 23.97
C LYS A 164 25.72 -17.95 23.01
N VAL A 165 25.00 -18.20 21.94
CA VAL A 165 25.22 -19.32 21.00
C VAL A 165 25.73 -18.86 19.64
N ASN A 166 25.74 -17.56 19.39
CA ASN A 166 26.27 -16.96 18.17
C ASN A 166 27.71 -16.44 18.39
N PHE A 167 28.29 -15.79 17.38
CA PHE A 167 29.72 -15.44 17.33
C PHE A 167 30.24 -14.54 18.47
N GLY A 168 29.39 -13.96 19.31
CA GLY A 168 29.79 -13.07 20.43
C GLY A 168 30.37 -11.73 19.97
N ASN A 169 31.26 -11.75 18.98
CA ASN A 169 31.83 -10.63 18.24
C ASN A 169 31.10 -10.42 16.91
N ASP A 170 31.41 -9.29 16.27
CA ASP A 170 31.09 -9.00 14.90
C ASP A 170 31.72 -10.03 13.93
N PRO A 171 30.97 -10.55 12.95
CA PRO A 171 31.48 -11.54 12.00
C PRO A 171 32.41 -10.92 10.94
N PHE A 172 32.70 -9.63 11.05
CA PHE A 172 33.37 -8.84 10.03
C PHE A 172 34.86 -8.70 10.35
N GLN A 173 35.70 -8.91 9.34
CA GLN A 173 37.15 -8.74 9.50
C GLN A 173 37.58 -7.28 9.38
N SER A 174 36.93 -6.51 8.51
CA SER A 174 37.25 -5.10 8.24
C SER A 174 36.02 -4.41 7.63
N CYS A 175 35.80 -3.16 8.02
CA CYS A 175 34.72 -2.33 7.50
C CYS A 175 35.29 -1.01 6.98
N GLU A 176 35.01 -0.72 5.72
CA GLU A 176 35.38 0.52 5.06
C GLU A 176 34.12 1.13 4.44
N TYR A 177 33.91 2.42 4.65
CA TYR A 177 32.78 3.15 4.10
C TYR A 177 33.24 4.53 3.63
N MET A 178 32.93 4.86 2.38
CA MET A 178 33.34 6.13 1.74
C MET A 178 34.85 6.42 1.79
N GLY A 179 35.70 5.39 1.83
CA GLY A 179 37.16 5.50 1.88
C GLY A 179 37.74 5.62 3.30
N ASP A 180 36.89 5.66 4.32
CA ASP A 180 37.30 5.67 5.72
C ASP A 180 37.12 4.29 6.34
N ILE A 181 38.12 3.87 7.14
CA ILE A 181 38.10 2.61 7.87
C ILE A 181 37.38 2.81 9.21
N PHE A 182 36.41 1.95 9.50
CA PHE A 182 35.63 2.00 10.73
C PHE A 182 35.74 0.70 11.52
N ASP A 183 35.54 0.83 12.83
CA ASP A 183 35.26 -0.32 13.69
C ASP A 183 33.88 -0.89 13.32
N CYS A 184 33.88 -2.13 12.83
CA CYS A 184 32.70 -2.86 12.42
C CYS A 184 31.64 -2.96 13.53
N SER A 185 32.06 -3.10 14.80
CA SER A 185 31.15 -3.16 15.95
C SER A 185 30.41 -1.84 16.21
N ARG A 186 31.00 -0.72 15.75
CA ARG A 186 30.37 0.60 15.81
C ARG A 186 29.47 0.85 14.60
N LEU A 187 29.89 0.37 13.43
CA LEU A 187 29.23 0.60 12.15
C LEU A 187 27.97 -0.27 11.96
N PHE A 188 28.05 -1.54 12.32
CA PHE A 188 26.95 -2.50 12.23
C PHE A 188 26.31 -2.73 13.60
N LYS A 189 24.98 -2.77 13.66
CA LYS A 189 24.23 -3.07 14.88
C LYS A 189 23.50 -4.40 14.78
N PRO A 190 23.52 -5.23 15.84
CA PRO A 190 22.81 -6.50 15.83
C PRO A 190 21.30 -6.26 15.80
N ILE A 191 20.59 -7.06 15.00
CA ILE A 191 19.13 -7.11 14.89
C ILE A 191 18.68 -8.57 14.85
N ILE A 192 17.52 -8.86 15.41
CA ILE A 192 16.91 -10.20 15.36
C ILE A 192 16.00 -10.28 14.13
N THR A 193 16.18 -11.31 13.31
CA THR A 193 15.28 -11.67 12.21
C THR A 193 14.90 -13.16 12.31
N ASP A 194 14.12 -13.64 11.34
CA ASP A 194 13.84 -15.08 11.13
C ASP A 194 15.12 -15.89 10.83
N GLU A 195 16.19 -15.23 10.41
CA GLU A 195 17.51 -15.79 10.18
C GLU A 195 18.40 -15.77 11.44
N GLY A 196 17.88 -15.38 12.61
CA GLY A 196 18.63 -15.25 13.86
C GLY A 196 19.22 -13.86 14.07
N ILE A 197 20.44 -13.77 14.64
CA ILE A 197 21.10 -12.46 14.80
C ILE A 197 21.78 -12.07 13.48
N CYS A 198 21.31 -10.98 12.92
CA CYS A 198 21.88 -10.29 11.78
C CYS A 198 22.46 -8.94 12.19
N TYR A 199 23.13 -8.27 11.27
CA TYR A 199 23.85 -7.02 11.52
C TYR A 199 23.46 -5.97 10.49
N THR A 200 22.95 -4.82 10.94
CA THR A 200 22.49 -3.75 10.06
C THR A 200 23.40 -2.54 10.13
N PHE A 201 23.88 -2.09 8.97
CA PHE A 201 24.54 -0.81 8.77
C PHE A 201 23.52 0.28 8.41
N ASN A 202 23.79 1.51 8.85
CA ASN A 202 23.02 2.71 8.53
C ASN A 202 21.52 2.60 8.89
N MET A 203 21.24 1.89 10.00
CA MET A 203 19.93 1.88 10.62
C MET A 203 19.80 3.09 11.56
N LEU A 204 18.63 3.72 11.57
CA LEU A 204 18.30 4.69 12.61
C LEU A 204 18.30 4.01 13.98
N ASP A 205 18.72 4.73 15.01
CA ASP A 205 18.75 4.18 16.37
C ASP A 205 17.33 3.82 16.84
N ARG A 206 17.19 2.78 17.67
CA ARG A 206 15.89 2.35 18.21
C ARG A 206 15.16 3.52 18.89
N SER A 207 15.88 4.35 19.63
CA SER A 207 15.31 5.53 20.32
C SER A 207 14.83 6.62 19.38
N GLU A 208 15.30 6.65 18.13
CA GLU A 208 14.86 7.59 17.09
C GLU A 208 13.70 7.01 16.25
N ILE A 209 13.63 5.68 16.12
CA ILE A 209 12.55 4.98 15.41
C ILE A 209 11.27 4.95 16.25
N PHE A 210 11.38 4.66 17.55
CA PHE A 210 10.24 4.57 18.45
C PHE A 210 10.11 5.86 19.25
N ARG A 211 8.93 6.49 19.21
CA ARG A 211 8.66 7.63 20.11
C ARG A 211 8.68 7.12 21.55
N ASN A 212 9.45 7.77 22.41
CA ASN A 212 9.50 7.49 23.86
C ASN A 212 8.22 7.87 24.62
N ASP A 213 7.09 8.03 23.91
CA ASP A 213 5.80 8.44 24.47
C ASP A 213 4.84 7.25 24.47
N MET A 214 5.06 6.31 25.40
CA MET A 214 4.04 5.42 25.97
C MET A 214 4.37 5.13 27.43
#